data_AF-A0A1V5Y6U0-F1
#
_entry.id   AF-A0A1V5Y6U0-F1
#
_cell.length_a   1.000
_cell.length_b   1.000
_cell.length_c   1.000
_cell.angle_alpha   90.00
_cell.angle_beta   90.00
_cell.angle_gamma   90.00
#
_symmetry.space_group_name_H-M   'P 1'
#
loop_
_entity.id
_entity.type
_entity.pdbx_description
1 polymer ?
#
loop_
_entity_poly.entity_id
_entity_poly.type
_entity_poly.pdbx_seq_one_letter_code
_entity_poly.pdbx_strand_id
1 'polypeptide(L)'
;MPHSGPIYGVARIRVLEKGLIGKARMQRLRDASGEECLKLLVEMGYGNTADTGSVSVEELIVSELTKTRDLIDEVTPDKALTDLFVLEYDVTALKLFLKLRLIKSAENPLLVKGVYDTEQLRQAVLKSEYSFLPEAFRNALYELEKSFESGVDPKRISVELDKAYMLHALGALEGTKYEDAKRYFSALADFNNVLALLRLRRMGAASDEFSAYFLPGGELTEKMLYEAYDLQEEQMAKALNFGKSGKAIEKGVTETVRQGKISALEKARDDFLIAIAREGKQDIDTIRPILGFLLAKEQEAKCIRLIVTGKRNRLDGQVITERLRDLYG
;
A
#
# COMPACT_ATOMS: atom_id res chain seq x y z
N MET A 1 -14.25 -0.83 32.35
CA MET A 1 -13.80 -0.80 30.94
C MET A 1 -12.62 -1.75 30.82
N PRO A 2 -12.73 -2.90 30.16
CA PRO A 2 -11.61 -3.84 30.13
C PRO A 2 -10.57 -3.37 29.10
N HIS A 3 -9.51 -2.76 29.63
CA HIS A 3 -8.14 -2.75 29.11
C HIS A 3 -7.85 -2.09 27.74
N SER A 4 -8.09 -0.78 27.61
CA SER A 4 -7.68 0.04 26.44
C SER A 4 -6.20 0.44 26.42
N GLY A 5 -5.31 -0.40 26.97
CA GLY A 5 -3.87 -0.12 27.05
C GLY A 5 -3.09 -0.88 25.96
N PRO A 6 -1.94 -0.36 25.49
CA PRO A 6 -1.10 -1.03 24.48
C PRO A 6 -0.81 -2.50 24.80
N ILE A 7 -0.62 -2.85 26.08
CA ILE A 7 -0.33 -4.21 26.54
C ILE A 7 -1.44 -5.21 26.16
N TYR A 8 -2.72 -4.82 26.31
CA TYR A 8 -3.84 -5.70 25.98
C TYR A 8 -3.90 -5.96 24.47
N GLY A 9 -3.78 -4.89 23.67
CA GLY A 9 -3.79 -5.00 22.22
C GLY A 9 -2.61 -5.83 21.71
N VAL A 10 -1.40 -5.58 22.23
CA VAL A 10 -0.21 -6.38 21.90
C VAL A 10 -0.40 -7.85 22.29
N ALA A 11 -0.95 -8.15 23.47
CA ALA A 11 -1.21 -9.54 23.89
C ALA A 11 -2.18 -10.26 22.94
N ARG A 12 -3.25 -9.59 22.50
CA ARG A 12 -4.20 -10.13 21.51
C ARG A 12 -3.51 -10.39 20.17
N ILE A 13 -2.74 -9.43 19.68
CA ILE A 13 -2.00 -9.53 18.42
C ILE A 13 -0.97 -10.67 18.45
N ARG A 14 -0.19 -10.81 19.52
CA ARG A 14 0.83 -11.87 19.68
C ARG A 14 0.27 -13.28 19.53
N VAL A 15 -0.97 -13.51 19.99
CA VAL A 15 -1.64 -14.81 19.81
C VAL A 15 -1.91 -15.07 18.33
N LEU A 16 -2.34 -14.06 17.59
CA LEU A 16 -2.72 -14.14 16.18
C LEU A 16 -1.53 -14.09 15.23
N GLU A 17 -0.40 -13.50 15.63
CA GLU A 17 0.86 -13.53 14.86
C GLU A 17 1.31 -14.96 14.53
N LYS A 18 0.96 -15.95 15.36
CA LYS A 18 1.23 -17.38 15.10
C LYS A 18 0.51 -17.91 13.85
N GLY A 19 -0.57 -17.23 13.45
CA GLY A 19 -1.36 -17.55 12.25
C GLY A 19 -0.81 -16.93 10.98
N LEU A 20 0.18 -16.03 11.05
CA LEU A 20 0.77 -15.41 9.87
C LEU A 20 1.36 -16.46 8.91
N ILE A 21 1.17 -16.25 7.62
CA ILE A 21 1.66 -17.10 6.55
C ILE A 21 3.15 -16.83 6.35
N GLY A 22 3.98 -17.62 7.02
CA GLY A 22 5.44 -17.56 6.86
C GLY A 22 5.97 -18.11 5.53
N LYS A 23 7.29 -18.01 5.33
CA LYS A 23 7.99 -18.38 4.08
C LYS A 23 7.66 -19.79 3.57
N ALA A 24 7.65 -20.78 4.46
CA ALA A 24 7.34 -22.17 4.08
C ALA A 24 5.90 -22.34 3.55
N ARG A 25 4.93 -21.63 4.14
CA ARG A 25 3.54 -21.66 3.67
C ARG A 25 3.40 -20.92 2.34
N MET A 26 4.08 -19.79 2.15
CA MET A 26 4.14 -19.09 0.84
C MET A 26 4.76 -19.97 -0.26
N GLN A 27 5.81 -20.73 0.05
CA GLN A 27 6.40 -21.69 -0.89
C GLN A 27 5.41 -22.79 -1.27
N ARG A 28 4.68 -23.36 -0.29
CA ARG A 28 3.62 -24.34 -0.57
C ARG A 28 2.54 -23.78 -1.50
N LEU A 29 2.10 -22.53 -1.29
CA LEU A 29 1.15 -21.86 -2.19
C LEU A 29 1.74 -21.66 -3.60
N ARG A 30 3.02 -21.28 -3.70
CA ARG A 30 3.72 -21.14 -4.98
C ARG A 30 3.81 -22.47 -5.73
N ASP A 31 3.92 -23.60 -5.05
CA ASP A 31 4.10 -24.90 -5.70
C ASP A 31 2.77 -25.60 -6.04
N ALA A 32 1.66 -25.17 -5.41
CA ALA A 32 0.31 -25.70 -5.63
C ALA A 32 -0.35 -25.25 -6.94
N SER A 33 -1.29 -26.01 -7.52
CA SER A 33 -2.13 -25.55 -8.63
C SER A 33 -3.08 -24.41 -8.21
N GLY A 34 -3.76 -23.77 -9.17
CA GLY A 34 -4.68 -22.67 -8.89
C GLY A 34 -5.83 -23.05 -7.94
N GLU A 35 -6.43 -24.23 -8.14
CA GLU A 35 -7.50 -24.76 -7.28
C GLU A 35 -6.97 -25.19 -5.91
N GLU A 36 -5.76 -25.77 -5.86
CA GLU A 36 -5.13 -26.16 -4.60
C GLU A 36 -4.71 -24.94 -3.77
N CYS A 37 -4.35 -23.81 -4.38
CA CYS A 37 -4.06 -22.57 -3.66
C CYS A 37 -5.24 -22.13 -2.80
N LEU A 38 -6.46 -22.20 -3.35
CA LEU A 38 -7.68 -21.84 -2.61
C LEU A 38 -7.87 -22.77 -1.40
N LYS A 39 -7.77 -24.08 -1.62
CA LYS A 39 -7.89 -25.09 -0.54
C LYS A 39 -6.85 -24.86 0.56
N LEU A 40 -5.59 -24.64 0.18
CA LEU A 40 -4.50 -24.38 1.12
C LEU A 40 -4.72 -23.10 1.94
N LEU A 41 -5.24 -22.02 1.33
CA LEU A 41 -5.57 -20.79 2.06
C LEU A 41 -6.68 -21.04 3.10
N VAL A 42 -7.73 -21.76 2.73
CA VAL A 42 -8.82 -22.14 3.64
C VAL A 42 -8.32 -23.05 4.77
N GLU A 43 -7.48 -24.05 4.46
CA GLU A 43 -6.84 -24.91 5.48
C GLU A 43 -5.96 -24.14 6.46
N MET A 44 -5.31 -23.07 5.99
CA MET A 44 -4.53 -22.16 6.84
C MET A 44 -5.41 -21.20 7.67
N GLY A 45 -6.73 -21.25 7.49
CA GLY A 45 -7.69 -20.37 8.16
C GLY A 45 -7.80 -18.98 7.55
N TYR A 46 -7.22 -18.76 6.37
CA TYR A 46 -7.14 -17.44 5.72
C TYR A 46 -8.47 -17.07 5.07
N GLY A 47 -9.04 -15.92 5.46
CA GLY A 47 -10.27 -15.37 4.87
C GLY A 47 -11.55 -16.09 5.28
N ASN A 48 -11.50 -17.07 6.19
CA ASN A 48 -12.55 -18.06 6.48
C ASN A 48 -13.99 -17.53 6.32
N THR A 49 -14.66 -17.88 5.22
CA THR A 49 -16.06 -17.56 4.96
C THR A 49 -16.92 -18.76 5.38
N ALA A 50 -18.07 -18.51 6.01
CA ALA A 50 -18.99 -19.57 6.45
C ALA A 50 -19.61 -20.35 5.26
N ASP A 51 -19.44 -19.85 4.03
CA ASP A 51 -19.92 -20.46 2.81
C ASP A 51 -18.73 -20.86 1.93
N THR A 52 -18.62 -22.16 1.63
CA THR A 52 -17.50 -22.77 0.89
C THR A 52 -17.80 -22.97 -0.59
N GLY A 53 -18.95 -22.49 -1.09
CA GLY A 53 -19.30 -22.52 -2.51
C GLY A 53 -18.72 -21.34 -3.29
N SER A 54 -17.90 -21.62 -4.31
CA SER A 54 -17.42 -20.66 -5.33
C SER A 54 -16.67 -19.40 -4.87
N VAL A 55 -16.05 -19.40 -3.69
CA VAL A 55 -15.28 -18.25 -3.19
C VAL A 55 -13.97 -18.09 -3.97
N SER A 56 -13.73 -16.89 -4.50
CA SER A 56 -12.48 -16.53 -5.17
C SER A 56 -11.38 -16.18 -4.17
N VAL A 57 -10.13 -16.24 -4.62
CA VAL A 57 -8.98 -15.84 -3.77
C VAL A 57 -9.06 -14.36 -3.38
N GLU A 58 -9.60 -13.50 -4.24
CA GLU A 58 -9.75 -12.07 -3.92
C GLU A 58 -10.78 -11.86 -2.80
N GLU A 59 -11.88 -12.62 -2.79
CA GLU A 59 -12.86 -12.61 -1.69
C GLU A 59 -12.25 -13.07 -0.36
N LEU A 60 -11.40 -14.10 -0.37
CA LEU A 60 -10.68 -14.50 0.85
C LEU A 60 -9.73 -13.41 1.35
N ILE A 61 -9.01 -12.73 0.44
CA ILE A 61 -8.11 -11.64 0.81
C ILE A 61 -8.89 -10.46 1.39
N VAL A 62 -9.98 -10.06 0.74
CA VAL A 62 -10.81 -8.94 1.21
C VAL A 62 -11.44 -9.27 2.56
N SER A 63 -11.93 -10.49 2.75
CA SER A 63 -12.44 -11.00 4.03
C SER A 63 -11.37 -10.95 5.13
N GLU A 64 -10.17 -11.46 4.85
CA GLU A 64 -9.07 -11.50 5.82
C GLU A 64 -8.60 -10.10 6.25
N LEU A 65 -8.43 -9.19 5.28
CA LEU A 65 -8.00 -7.83 5.55
C LEU A 65 -9.10 -7.02 6.27
N THR A 66 -10.37 -7.25 5.96
CA THR A 66 -11.50 -6.63 6.68
C THR A 66 -11.53 -7.09 8.14
N LYS A 67 -11.43 -8.40 8.39
CA LYS A 67 -11.34 -8.94 9.76
C LYS A 67 -10.13 -8.41 10.52
N THR A 68 -9.00 -8.30 9.83
CA THR A 68 -7.78 -7.71 10.41
C THR A 68 -8.06 -6.28 10.86
N ARG A 69 -8.72 -5.47 10.03
CA ARG A 69 -9.04 -4.08 10.39
C ARG A 69 -10.01 -3.96 11.53
N ASP A 70 -11.08 -4.74 11.53
CA ASP A 70 -12.04 -4.73 12.64
C ASP A 70 -11.36 -5.10 13.96
N LEU A 71 -10.41 -6.05 13.93
CA LEU A 71 -9.56 -6.36 15.07
C LEU A 71 -8.63 -5.20 15.46
N ILE A 72 -7.94 -4.56 14.51
CA ILE A 72 -7.07 -3.41 14.81
C ILE A 72 -7.88 -2.28 15.44
N ASP A 73 -9.07 -1.99 14.92
CA ASP A 73 -9.98 -0.97 15.45
C ASP A 73 -10.44 -1.31 16.88
N GLU A 74 -10.69 -2.60 17.18
CA GLU A 74 -11.02 -3.09 18.52
C GLU A 74 -9.87 -2.88 19.53
N VAL A 75 -8.61 -3.12 19.11
CA VAL A 75 -7.49 -3.26 20.04
C VAL A 75 -6.49 -2.11 20.03
N THR A 76 -6.60 -1.18 19.10
CA THR A 76 -5.64 -0.07 18.95
C THR A 76 -5.75 0.91 20.13
N PRO A 77 -4.61 1.29 20.76
CA PRO A 77 -4.60 2.34 21.78
C PRO A 77 -4.59 3.76 21.18
N ASP A 78 -4.30 3.89 19.88
CA ASP A 78 -4.29 5.18 19.17
C ASP A 78 -4.84 4.97 17.77
N LYS A 79 -6.16 5.19 17.65
CA LYS A 79 -6.88 5.05 16.39
C LYS A 79 -6.41 6.04 15.33
N ALA A 80 -6.07 7.27 15.74
CA ALA A 80 -5.62 8.30 14.81
C ALA A 80 -4.35 7.86 14.07
N LEU A 81 -3.41 7.20 14.76
CA LEU A 81 -2.22 6.64 14.12
C LEU A 81 -2.53 5.46 13.20
N THR A 82 -3.33 4.48 13.65
CA THR A 82 -3.64 3.29 12.82
C THR A 82 -4.44 3.65 11.58
N ASP A 83 -5.35 4.62 11.70
CA ASP A 83 -6.19 5.08 10.58
C ASP A 83 -5.35 5.66 9.45
N LEU A 84 -4.19 6.28 9.74
CA LEU A 84 -3.27 6.75 8.69
C LEU A 84 -2.87 5.64 7.71
N PHE A 85 -2.66 4.41 8.19
CA PHE A 85 -2.29 3.28 7.33
C PHE A 85 -3.51 2.68 6.62
N VAL A 86 -4.68 2.72 7.26
CA VAL A 86 -5.92 2.17 6.71
C VAL A 86 -6.51 3.09 5.63
N LEU A 87 -6.24 4.39 5.67
CA LEU A 87 -6.70 5.38 4.68
C LEU A 87 -6.29 5.06 3.23
N GLU A 88 -5.23 4.25 3.00
CA GLU A 88 -4.87 3.78 1.64
C GLU A 88 -6.05 3.09 0.93
N TYR A 89 -6.95 2.47 1.69
CA TYR A 89 -8.15 1.83 1.18
C TYR A 89 -9.22 2.81 0.75
N ASP A 90 -9.44 3.85 1.54
CA ASP A 90 -10.37 4.93 1.18
C ASP A 90 -9.85 5.69 -0.04
N VAL A 91 -8.54 5.94 -0.12
CA VAL A 91 -7.86 6.52 -1.29
C VAL A 91 -8.12 5.67 -2.54
N THR A 92 -7.96 4.35 -2.42
CA THR A 92 -8.19 3.41 -3.53
C THR A 92 -9.65 3.41 -3.95
N ALA A 93 -10.58 3.39 -2.99
CA ALA A 93 -12.02 3.44 -3.24
C ALA A 93 -12.42 4.74 -3.94
N LEU A 94 -11.97 5.91 -3.45
CA LEU A 94 -12.24 7.22 -4.04
C LEU A 94 -11.74 7.31 -5.48
N LYS A 95 -10.50 6.86 -5.75
CA LYS A 95 -9.95 6.79 -7.12
C LYS A 95 -10.82 5.96 -8.04
N LEU A 96 -11.29 4.80 -7.55
CA LEU A 96 -12.10 3.88 -8.34
C LEU A 96 -13.50 4.44 -8.60
N PHE A 97 -14.18 4.95 -7.57
CA PHE A 97 -15.52 5.53 -7.72
C PHE A 97 -15.53 6.75 -8.64
N LEU A 98 -14.49 7.60 -8.59
CA LEU A 98 -14.35 8.69 -9.55
C LEU A 98 -14.23 8.15 -10.98
N LYS A 99 -13.36 7.16 -11.21
CA LYS A 99 -13.19 6.55 -12.54
C LYS A 99 -14.48 5.92 -13.05
N LEU A 100 -15.18 5.15 -12.20
CA LEU A 100 -16.45 4.51 -12.53
C LEU A 100 -17.54 5.54 -12.87
N ARG A 101 -17.64 6.63 -12.08
CA ARG A 101 -18.57 7.74 -12.34
C ARG A 101 -18.28 8.39 -13.70
N LEU A 102 -17.01 8.64 -14.01
CA LEU A 102 -16.60 9.29 -15.27
C LEU A 102 -16.91 8.44 -16.51
N ILE A 103 -16.76 7.12 -16.42
CA ILE A 103 -17.13 6.20 -17.51
C ILE A 103 -18.61 5.75 -17.45
N LYS A 104 -19.39 6.28 -16.50
CA LYS A 104 -20.80 5.93 -16.26
C LYS A 104 -21.04 4.43 -16.05
N SER A 105 -20.10 3.76 -15.39
CA SER A 105 -20.22 2.34 -15.05
C SER A 105 -20.96 2.17 -13.72
N ALA A 106 -21.86 1.18 -13.67
CA ALA A 106 -22.59 0.78 -12.46
C ALA A 106 -21.93 -0.42 -11.74
N GLU A 107 -20.70 -0.76 -12.11
CA GLU A 107 -19.95 -1.83 -11.43
C GLU A 107 -19.84 -1.57 -9.93
N ASN A 108 -20.00 -2.65 -9.15
CA ASN A 108 -19.78 -2.63 -7.71
C ASN A 108 -18.54 -3.47 -7.38
N PRO A 109 -17.35 -2.84 -7.34
CA PRO A 109 -16.10 -3.55 -7.13
C PRO A 109 -16.00 -4.09 -5.71
N LEU A 110 -15.39 -5.27 -5.58
CA LEU A 110 -15.04 -5.81 -4.28
C LEU A 110 -13.89 -5.01 -3.67
N LEU A 111 -14.14 -4.33 -2.56
CA LEU A 111 -13.20 -3.45 -1.89
C LEU A 111 -13.02 -3.84 -0.43
N VAL A 112 -11.81 -3.63 0.09
CA VAL A 112 -11.56 -3.79 1.52
C VAL A 112 -11.96 -2.52 2.26
N LYS A 113 -12.69 -2.66 3.36
CA LYS A 113 -13.23 -1.57 4.20
C LYS A 113 -12.12 -0.66 4.73
N GLY A 114 -12.12 0.63 4.38
CA GLY A 114 -11.18 1.61 4.92
C GLY A 114 -11.60 2.16 6.28
N VAL A 115 -11.20 3.40 6.57
CA VAL A 115 -11.63 4.16 7.75
C VAL A 115 -13.09 4.58 7.60
N TYR A 116 -13.49 4.91 6.38
CA TYR A 116 -14.85 5.34 6.07
C TYR A 116 -15.68 4.19 5.52
N ASP A 117 -17.00 4.29 5.66
CA ASP A 117 -17.92 3.35 5.04
C ASP A 117 -17.83 3.46 3.50
N THR A 118 -17.72 2.31 2.83
CA THR A 118 -17.54 2.25 1.38
C THR A 118 -18.72 2.87 0.62
N GLU A 119 -19.94 2.66 1.12
CA GLU A 119 -21.14 3.23 0.50
C GLU A 119 -21.21 4.75 0.75
N GLN A 120 -20.81 5.22 1.93
CA GLN A 120 -20.67 6.65 2.20
C GLN A 120 -19.68 7.31 1.22
N LEU A 121 -18.51 6.72 0.97
CA LEU A 121 -17.55 7.23 -0.01
C LEU A 121 -18.13 7.22 -1.44
N ARG A 122 -18.87 6.17 -1.80
CA ARG A 122 -19.52 6.08 -3.12
C ARG A 122 -20.54 7.19 -3.30
N GLN A 123 -21.41 7.41 -2.31
CA GLN A 123 -22.41 8.48 -2.33
C GLN A 123 -21.76 9.87 -2.35
N ALA A 124 -20.68 10.06 -1.60
CA ALA A 124 -19.89 11.29 -1.60
C ALA A 124 -19.40 11.64 -3.01
N VAL A 125 -18.83 10.66 -3.72
CA VAL A 125 -18.34 10.83 -5.10
C VAL A 125 -19.48 11.08 -6.09
N LEU A 126 -20.62 10.41 -5.93
CA LEU A 126 -21.78 10.60 -6.81
C LEU A 126 -22.41 11.99 -6.68
N LYS A 127 -22.43 12.53 -5.46
CA LYS A 127 -23.01 13.84 -5.14
C LYS A 127 -21.99 14.98 -5.15
N SER A 128 -20.71 14.66 -5.31
CA SER A 128 -19.58 15.58 -5.16
C SER A 128 -19.59 16.31 -3.79
N GLU A 129 -19.94 15.57 -2.74
CA GLU A 129 -20.06 16.07 -1.36
C GLU A 129 -19.00 15.44 -0.45
N TYR A 130 -17.93 16.18 -0.16
CA TYR A 130 -16.74 15.63 0.49
C TYR A 130 -16.51 16.16 1.92
N SER A 131 -17.45 16.92 2.49
CA SER A 131 -17.26 17.69 3.74
C SER A 131 -16.77 16.87 4.95
N PHE A 132 -17.11 15.59 5.04
CA PHE A 132 -16.71 14.70 6.13
C PHE A 132 -15.27 14.17 6.01
N LEU A 133 -14.63 14.29 4.84
CA LEU A 133 -13.26 13.86 4.62
C LEU A 133 -12.25 14.87 5.19
N PRO A 134 -11.00 14.47 5.48
CA PRO A 134 -9.96 15.39 5.92
C PRO A 134 -9.67 16.46 4.86
N GLU A 135 -9.17 17.61 5.30
CA GLU A 135 -9.03 18.79 4.45
C GLU A 135 -8.24 18.55 3.16
N ALA A 136 -7.10 17.84 3.23
CA ALA A 136 -6.29 17.52 2.06
C ALA A 136 -7.08 16.74 0.99
N PHE A 137 -7.90 15.78 1.42
CA PHE A 137 -8.76 15.01 0.52
C PHE A 137 -9.86 15.85 -0.09
N ARG A 138 -10.55 16.67 0.72
CA ARG A 138 -11.59 17.56 0.22
C ARG A 138 -11.07 18.50 -0.85
N ASN A 139 -9.93 19.14 -0.58
CA ASN A 139 -9.32 20.09 -1.50
C ASN A 139 -8.95 19.40 -2.81
N ALA A 140 -8.27 18.25 -2.75
CA ALA A 140 -7.93 17.48 -3.95
C ALA A 140 -9.15 17.02 -4.75
N LEU A 141 -10.22 16.57 -4.07
CA LEU A 141 -11.44 16.12 -4.73
C LEU A 141 -12.17 17.27 -5.41
N TYR A 142 -12.34 18.42 -4.76
CA TYR A 142 -12.97 19.59 -5.39
C TYR A 142 -12.14 20.15 -6.56
N GLU A 143 -10.81 20.15 -6.47
CA GLU A 143 -9.96 20.53 -7.60
C GLU A 143 -10.07 19.54 -8.77
N LEU A 144 -10.20 18.24 -8.48
CA LEU A 144 -10.49 17.24 -9.52
C LEU A 144 -11.84 17.50 -10.18
N GLU A 145 -12.91 17.80 -9.43
CA GLU A 145 -14.23 18.12 -10.00
C GLU A 145 -14.14 19.29 -10.97
N LYS A 146 -13.49 20.40 -10.55
CA LYS A 146 -13.26 21.56 -11.43
C LYS A 146 -12.48 21.18 -12.69
N SER A 147 -11.47 20.33 -12.54
CA SER A 147 -10.63 19.91 -13.68
C SER A 147 -11.41 19.13 -14.73
N PHE A 148 -12.42 18.36 -14.33
CA PHE A 148 -13.23 17.56 -15.25
C PHE A 148 -14.06 18.42 -16.21
N GLU A 149 -14.38 19.68 -15.84
CA GLU A 149 -15.07 20.63 -16.72
C GLU A 149 -14.23 20.97 -17.97
N SER A 150 -12.90 20.97 -17.83
CA SER A 150 -11.96 21.29 -18.90
C SER A 150 -11.47 20.05 -19.67
N GLY A 151 -11.82 18.85 -19.22
CA GLY A 151 -11.39 17.58 -19.80
C GLY A 151 -10.89 16.59 -18.75
N VAL A 152 -11.20 15.31 -18.94
CA VAL A 152 -10.87 14.25 -18.00
C VAL A 152 -9.48 13.70 -18.28
N ASP A 153 -8.56 13.83 -17.32
CA ASP A 153 -7.31 13.06 -17.27
C ASP A 153 -7.35 12.03 -16.13
N PRO A 154 -7.52 10.73 -16.45
CA PRO A 154 -7.53 9.66 -15.44
C PRO A 154 -6.25 9.55 -14.61
N LYS A 155 -5.11 10.04 -15.13
CA LYS A 155 -3.84 10.02 -14.39
C LYS A 155 -3.89 11.01 -13.22
N ARG A 156 -4.46 12.20 -13.43
CA ARG A 156 -4.60 13.24 -12.39
C ARG A 156 -5.37 12.74 -11.17
N ILE A 157 -6.44 11.96 -11.37
CA ILE A 157 -7.22 11.37 -10.26
C ILE A 157 -6.31 10.60 -9.30
N SER A 158 -5.40 9.79 -9.86
CA SER A 158 -4.54 8.93 -9.04
C SER A 158 -3.52 9.78 -8.29
N VAL A 159 -2.90 10.73 -8.99
CA VAL A 159 -1.85 11.60 -8.46
C VAL A 159 -2.36 12.54 -7.37
N GLU A 160 -3.47 13.25 -7.61
CA GLU A 160 -4.00 14.22 -6.64
C GLU A 160 -4.44 13.53 -5.34
N LEU A 161 -5.05 12.35 -5.43
CA LEU A 161 -5.45 11.59 -4.25
C LEU A 161 -4.26 10.96 -3.52
N ASP A 162 -3.18 10.58 -4.21
CA ASP A 162 -1.93 10.16 -3.57
C ASP A 162 -1.23 11.33 -2.86
N LYS A 163 -1.21 12.52 -3.48
CA LYS A 163 -0.71 13.76 -2.84
C LYS A 163 -1.50 14.09 -1.58
N ALA A 164 -2.84 14.08 -1.68
CA ALA A 164 -3.71 14.34 -0.54
C ALA A 164 -3.47 13.35 0.62
N TYR A 165 -3.27 12.07 0.28
CA TYR A 165 -2.94 11.05 1.27
C TYR A 165 -1.63 11.34 1.99
N MET A 166 -0.55 11.60 1.24
CA MET A 166 0.75 11.89 1.84
C MET A 166 0.73 13.16 2.69
N LEU A 167 0.07 14.24 2.22
CA LEU A 167 -0.10 15.49 2.96
C LEU A 167 -0.84 15.26 4.27
N HIS A 168 -1.94 14.51 4.24
CA HIS A 168 -2.72 14.22 5.44
C HIS A 168 -1.93 13.35 6.43
N ALA A 169 -1.33 12.26 5.96
CA ALA A 169 -0.60 11.33 6.81
C ALA A 169 0.62 12.00 7.48
N LEU A 170 1.43 12.73 6.72
CA LEU A 170 2.62 13.38 7.27
C LEU A 170 2.26 14.61 8.12
N GLY A 171 1.25 15.38 7.74
CA GLY A 171 0.75 16.48 8.57
C GLY A 171 0.20 16.00 9.92
N ALA A 172 -0.54 14.88 9.94
CA ALA A 172 -1.04 14.27 11.17
C ALA A 172 0.09 13.73 12.07
N LEU A 173 1.24 13.41 11.49
CA LEU A 173 2.42 12.93 12.22
C LEU A 173 3.33 14.06 12.69
N GLU A 174 3.17 15.29 12.19
CA GLU A 174 3.99 16.43 12.57
C GLU A 174 3.91 16.69 14.09
N GLY A 175 5.06 16.91 14.73
CA GLY A 175 5.13 17.09 16.19
C GLY A 175 4.83 15.85 17.05
N THR A 176 4.41 14.72 16.46
CA THR A 176 4.16 13.47 17.20
C THR A 176 5.45 12.71 17.50
N LYS A 177 5.39 11.75 18.43
CA LYS A 177 6.49 10.84 18.79
C LYS A 177 6.68 9.65 17.84
N TYR A 178 5.82 9.50 16.83
CA TYR A 178 5.76 8.30 15.99
C TYR A 178 6.78 8.35 14.84
N GLU A 179 8.06 8.33 15.19
CA GLU A 179 9.17 8.45 14.23
C GLU A 179 9.21 7.33 13.19
N ASP A 180 8.79 6.10 13.54
CA ASP A 180 8.73 5.00 12.56
C ASP A 180 7.62 5.21 11.53
N ALA A 181 6.48 5.76 11.94
CA ALA A 181 5.40 6.09 11.02
C ALA A 181 5.84 7.23 10.08
N LYS A 182 6.49 8.27 10.61
CA LYS A 182 7.09 9.34 9.77
C LYS A 182 8.08 8.75 8.76
N ARG A 183 8.98 7.88 9.23
CA ARG A 183 9.96 7.19 8.37
C ARG A 183 9.27 6.31 7.32
N TYR A 184 8.20 5.61 7.69
CA TYR A 184 7.40 4.79 6.77
C TYR A 184 6.79 5.63 5.65
N PHE A 185 6.05 6.68 5.99
CA PHE A 185 5.38 7.52 5.00
C PHE A 185 6.36 8.34 4.15
N SER A 186 7.43 8.87 4.74
CA SER A 186 8.51 9.53 4.01
C SER A 186 9.16 8.58 2.98
N ALA A 187 9.50 7.36 3.39
CA ALA A 187 10.06 6.36 2.48
C ALA A 187 9.06 5.93 1.40
N LEU A 188 7.78 5.80 1.75
CA LEU A 188 6.72 5.50 0.79
C LEU A 188 6.64 6.58 -0.31
N ALA A 189 6.69 7.87 0.06
CA ALA A 189 6.78 8.97 -0.91
C ALA A 189 8.03 8.86 -1.78
N ASP A 190 9.22 8.68 -1.19
CA ASP A 190 10.48 8.59 -1.93
C ASP A 190 10.47 7.46 -2.96
N PHE A 191 10.09 6.24 -2.54
CA PHE A 191 10.01 5.11 -3.45
C PHE A 191 8.97 5.32 -4.56
N ASN A 192 7.80 5.89 -4.23
CA ASN A 192 6.76 6.16 -5.22
C ASN A 192 7.18 7.26 -6.21
N ASN A 193 7.92 8.26 -5.76
CA ASN A 193 8.52 9.29 -6.61
C ASN A 193 9.53 8.69 -7.58
N VAL A 194 10.43 7.83 -7.10
CA VAL A 194 11.40 7.14 -7.99
C VAL A 194 10.68 6.20 -8.96
N LEU A 195 9.63 5.49 -8.52
CA LEU A 195 8.80 4.67 -9.42
C LEU A 195 8.14 5.51 -10.51
N ALA A 196 7.60 6.68 -10.16
CA ALA A 196 7.01 7.62 -11.11
C ALA A 196 8.06 8.14 -12.11
N LEU A 197 9.25 8.52 -11.62
CA LEU A 197 10.39 8.96 -12.44
C LEU A 197 10.78 7.91 -13.49
N LEU A 198 10.96 6.66 -13.08
CA LEU A 198 11.31 5.55 -13.99
C LEU A 198 10.20 5.25 -15.00
N ARG A 199 8.92 5.35 -14.60
CA ARG A 199 7.78 5.17 -15.51
C ARG A 199 7.74 6.26 -16.58
N LEU A 200 7.97 7.52 -16.20
CA LEU A 200 8.02 8.65 -17.13
C LEU A 200 9.16 8.49 -18.14
N ARG A 201 10.38 8.17 -17.68
CA ARG A 201 11.51 7.89 -18.58
C ARG A 201 11.18 6.79 -19.58
N ARG A 202 10.58 5.69 -19.11
CA ARG A 202 10.19 4.57 -19.98
C ARG A 202 9.11 4.95 -21.01
N MET A 203 8.25 5.90 -20.68
CA MET A 203 7.23 6.42 -21.58
C MET A 203 7.77 7.47 -22.57
N GLY A 204 9.04 7.89 -22.42
CA GLY A 204 9.63 8.95 -23.24
C GLY A 204 9.06 10.34 -22.93
N ALA A 205 8.50 10.55 -21.74
CA ALA A 205 8.00 11.84 -21.29
C ALA A 205 9.16 12.84 -21.10
N ALA A 206 8.84 14.13 -21.06
CA ALA A 206 9.84 15.16 -20.72
C ALA A 206 10.02 15.25 -19.19
N SER A 207 11.19 15.72 -18.74
CA SER A 207 11.54 15.80 -17.31
C SER A 207 10.68 16.80 -16.54
N ASP A 208 10.20 17.86 -17.20
CA ASP A 208 9.31 18.89 -16.65
C ASP A 208 7.90 18.34 -16.35
N GLU A 209 7.48 17.25 -16.99
CA GLU A 209 6.22 16.57 -16.67
C GLU A 209 6.23 15.93 -15.26
N PHE A 210 7.42 15.62 -14.69
CA PHE A 210 7.52 14.95 -13.39
C PHE A 210 6.91 15.76 -12.24
N SER A 211 6.98 17.08 -12.29
CA SER A 211 6.46 17.98 -11.25
C SER A 211 4.99 17.71 -10.93
N ALA A 212 4.21 17.37 -11.97
CA ALA A 212 2.82 17.01 -11.81
C ALA A 212 2.62 15.74 -10.96
N TYR A 213 3.55 14.79 -10.98
CA TYR A 213 3.48 13.48 -10.31
C TYR A 213 4.19 13.42 -8.96
N PHE A 214 4.95 14.46 -8.58
CA PHE A 214 5.74 14.47 -7.36
C PHE A 214 4.86 14.37 -6.11
N LEU A 215 5.13 13.38 -5.26
CA LEU A 215 4.53 13.22 -3.94
C LEU A 215 5.37 13.96 -2.89
N PRO A 216 4.74 14.82 -2.07
CA PRO A 216 5.46 15.58 -1.06
C PRO A 216 5.86 14.72 0.14
N GLY A 217 6.81 15.24 0.93
CA GLY A 217 7.12 14.76 2.27
C GLY A 217 8.06 13.56 2.36
N GLY A 218 8.67 13.16 1.24
CA GLY A 218 9.86 12.32 1.22
C GLY A 218 11.16 13.11 1.51
N GLU A 219 12.28 12.40 1.65
CA GLU A 219 13.60 13.01 1.79
C GLU A 219 14.21 13.38 0.42
N LEU A 220 13.77 12.74 -0.66
CA LEU A 220 14.13 13.11 -2.03
C LEU A 220 13.35 14.34 -2.48
N THR A 221 14.06 15.44 -2.66
CA THR A 221 13.46 16.67 -3.19
C THR A 221 13.14 16.52 -4.68
N GLU A 222 12.15 17.28 -5.14
CA GLU A 222 11.79 17.36 -6.57
C GLU A 222 13.01 17.72 -7.44
N LYS A 223 13.85 18.66 -6.97
CA LYS A 223 15.09 19.03 -7.65
C LYS A 223 16.05 17.85 -7.83
N MET A 224 16.24 17.03 -6.81
CA MET A 224 17.12 15.86 -6.90
C MET A 224 16.60 14.83 -7.90
N LEU A 225 15.28 14.62 -7.93
CA LEU A 225 14.64 13.71 -8.88
C LEU A 225 14.76 14.23 -10.32
N TYR A 226 14.58 15.55 -10.51
CA TYR A 226 14.78 16.22 -11.79
C TYR A 226 16.23 16.08 -12.28
N GLU A 227 17.22 16.39 -11.43
CA GLU A 227 18.65 16.24 -11.74
C GLU A 227 19.02 14.79 -12.05
N ALA A 228 18.36 13.82 -11.41
CA ALA A 228 18.57 12.41 -11.67
C ALA A 228 17.99 11.94 -13.01
N TYR A 229 16.96 12.61 -13.56
CA TYR A 229 16.19 12.15 -14.72
C TYR A 229 17.06 11.88 -15.96
N ASP A 230 17.97 12.79 -16.27
CA ASP A 230 18.81 12.73 -17.47
C ASP A 230 20.09 11.92 -17.29
N LEU A 231 20.36 11.42 -16.08
CA LEU A 231 21.54 10.62 -15.81
C LEU A 231 21.45 9.23 -16.46
N GLN A 232 22.62 8.67 -16.76
CA GLN A 232 22.75 7.26 -17.09
C GLN A 232 22.31 6.39 -15.91
N GLU A 233 21.87 5.17 -16.18
CA GLU A 233 21.17 4.31 -15.21
C GLU A 233 21.97 4.08 -13.91
N GLU A 234 23.28 3.80 -14.00
CA GLU A 234 24.14 3.62 -12.84
C GLU A 234 24.37 4.92 -12.05
N GLN A 235 24.43 6.06 -12.75
CA GLN A 235 24.61 7.37 -12.13
C GLN A 235 23.32 7.83 -11.44
N MET A 236 22.17 7.58 -12.07
CA MET A 236 20.84 7.81 -11.48
C MET A 236 20.68 7.04 -10.17
N ALA A 237 20.99 5.74 -10.16
CA ALA A 237 20.86 4.92 -8.95
C ALA A 237 21.66 5.51 -7.78
N LYS A 238 22.89 5.95 -8.04
CA LYS A 238 23.75 6.61 -7.04
C LYS A 238 23.24 7.98 -6.61
N ALA A 239 22.76 8.79 -7.57
CA ALA A 239 22.23 10.12 -7.28
C ALA A 239 20.97 10.07 -6.39
N LEU A 240 20.19 9.00 -6.50
CA LEU A 240 19.00 8.75 -5.68
C LEU A 240 19.30 8.10 -4.33
N ASN A 241 20.56 7.77 -4.03
CA ASN A 241 20.97 7.28 -2.71
C ASN A 241 21.05 8.45 -1.70
N PHE A 242 19.88 8.88 -1.21
CA PHE A 242 19.77 9.94 -0.22
C PHE A 242 18.77 9.58 0.88
N GLY A 243 18.97 10.16 2.07
CA GLY A 243 18.08 9.94 3.21
C GLY A 243 18.13 8.50 3.76
N LYS A 244 17.15 8.17 4.60
CA LYS A 244 17.07 6.89 5.32
C LYS A 244 16.75 5.71 4.39
N SER A 245 16.03 5.96 3.31
CA SER A 245 15.63 4.97 2.30
C SER A 245 16.63 4.83 1.13
N GLY A 246 17.60 5.75 1.02
CA GLY A 246 18.50 5.90 -0.13
C GLY A 246 19.22 4.63 -0.59
N LYS A 247 19.83 3.87 0.32
CA LYS A 247 20.54 2.63 -0.03
C LYS A 247 19.59 1.56 -0.61
N ALA A 248 18.36 1.50 -0.08
CA ALA A 248 17.36 0.55 -0.57
C ALA A 248 16.80 1.00 -1.93
N ILE A 249 16.64 2.30 -2.14
CA ILE A 249 16.29 2.90 -3.44
C ILE A 249 17.38 2.61 -4.47
N GLU A 250 18.65 2.91 -4.20
CA GLU A 250 19.77 2.64 -5.11
C GLU A 250 19.77 1.18 -5.56
N LYS A 251 19.72 0.25 -4.58
CA LYS A 251 19.65 -1.19 -4.87
C LYS A 251 18.44 -1.54 -5.74
N GLY A 252 17.26 -1.00 -5.43
CA GLY A 252 16.03 -1.25 -6.18
C GLY A 252 16.08 -0.71 -7.62
N VAL A 253 16.69 0.46 -7.83
CA VAL A 253 16.89 1.07 -9.16
C VAL A 253 17.90 0.25 -9.96
N THR A 254 19.06 -0.09 -9.39
CA THR A 254 20.06 -0.95 -10.04
C THR A 254 19.46 -2.28 -10.47
N GLU A 255 18.65 -2.92 -9.63
CA GLU A 255 17.97 -4.17 -9.96
C GLU A 255 16.89 -3.99 -11.03
N THR A 256 16.16 -2.88 -11.01
CA THR A 256 15.16 -2.56 -12.03
C THR A 256 15.79 -2.44 -13.41
N VAL A 257 16.92 -1.74 -13.49
CA VAL A 257 17.73 -1.57 -14.69
C VAL A 257 18.25 -2.91 -15.18
N ARG A 258 18.96 -3.65 -14.30
CA ARG A 258 19.55 -4.96 -14.61
C ARG A 258 18.53 -5.96 -15.17
N GLN A 259 17.32 -5.97 -14.62
CA GLN A 259 16.27 -6.93 -14.99
C GLN A 259 15.30 -6.39 -16.07
N GLY A 260 15.36 -5.10 -16.39
CA GLY A 260 14.35 -4.42 -17.22
C GLY A 260 12.94 -4.44 -16.62
N LYS A 261 12.81 -4.54 -15.30
CA LYS A 261 11.53 -4.80 -14.60
C LYS A 261 11.34 -3.90 -13.39
N ILE A 262 10.36 -3.00 -13.47
CA ILE A 262 10.00 -2.07 -12.38
C ILE A 262 9.56 -2.76 -11.09
N SER A 263 9.12 -4.02 -11.18
CA SER A 263 8.76 -4.83 -10.02
C SER A 263 9.90 -5.04 -9.03
N ALA A 264 11.17 -4.87 -9.45
CA ALA A 264 12.31 -4.93 -8.55
C ALA A 264 12.34 -3.75 -7.57
N LEU A 265 12.05 -2.53 -8.03
CA LEU A 265 11.91 -1.35 -7.16
C LEU A 265 10.65 -1.43 -6.30
N GLU A 266 9.53 -1.93 -6.84
CA GLU A 266 8.30 -2.16 -6.05
C GLU A 266 8.55 -3.16 -4.90
N LYS A 267 9.30 -4.22 -5.17
CA LYS A 267 9.75 -5.17 -4.15
C LYS A 267 10.66 -4.50 -3.12
N ALA A 268 11.66 -3.73 -3.56
CA ALA A 268 12.59 -3.04 -2.66
C ALA A 268 11.85 -2.06 -1.72
N ARG A 269 10.85 -1.33 -2.24
CA ARG A 269 9.95 -0.49 -1.44
C ARG A 269 9.24 -1.33 -0.39
N ASP A 270 8.52 -2.36 -0.81
CA ASP A 270 7.67 -3.16 0.09
C ASP A 270 8.53 -3.88 1.16
N ASP A 271 9.74 -4.34 0.80
CA ASP A 271 10.73 -4.95 1.71
C ASP A 271 11.27 -3.95 2.74
N PHE A 272 11.56 -2.72 2.32
CA PHE A 272 12.02 -1.65 3.21
C PHE A 272 10.93 -1.23 4.20
N LEU A 273 9.70 -1.03 3.71
CA LEU A 273 8.56 -0.62 4.52
C LEU A 273 8.20 -1.68 5.57
N ILE A 274 8.22 -2.96 5.21
CA ILE A 274 7.97 -4.03 6.20
C ILE A 274 9.13 -4.18 7.18
N ALA A 275 10.38 -3.87 6.80
CA ALA A 275 11.52 -3.91 7.70
C ALA A 275 11.39 -2.86 8.82
N ILE A 276 10.89 -1.65 8.50
CA ILE A 276 10.55 -0.62 9.51
C ILE A 276 9.59 -1.20 10.54
N ALA A 277 8.52 -1.85 10.07
CA ALA A 277 7.50 -2.43 10.96
C ALA A 277 8.08 -3.54 11.87
N ARG A 278 9.04 -4.33 11.37
CA ARG A 278 9.68 -5.40 12.15
C ARG A 278 10.54 -4.90 13.31
N GLU A 279 11.06 -3.67 13.26
CA GLU A 279 11.91 -3.13 14.32
C GLU A 279 11.18 -3.09 15.68
N GLY A 280 9.87 -2.83 15.67
CA GLY A 280 9.04 -2.82 16.88
C GLY A 280 8.33 -4.13 17.20
N LYS A 281 8.62 -5.22 16.49
CA LYS A 281 7.92 -6.50 16.64
C LYS A 281 7.99 -7.08 18.05
N GLN A 282 9.08 -6.81 18.77
CA GLN A 282 9.31 -7.36 20.11
C GLN A 282 8.83 -6.44 21.24
N ASP A 283 8.33 -5.25 20.93
CA ASP A 283 7.80 -4.33 21.93
C ASP A 283 6.58 -4.97 22.64
N ILE A 284 6.32 -4.53 23.88
CA ILE A 284 5.30 -5.11 24.76
C ILE A 284 4.24 -4.06 25.14
N ASP A 285 4.64 -2.81 25.29
CA ASP A 285 3.84 -1.70 25.80
C ASP A 285 3.71 -0.54 24.79
N THR A 286 4.01 -0.79 23.52
CA THR A 286 3.87 0.19 22.43
C THR A 286 2.83 -0.27 21.40
N ILE A 287 2.38 0.66 20.54
CA ILE A 287 1.47 0.36 19.43
C ILE A 287 2.18 -0.37 18.26
N ARG A 288 3.51 -0.49 18.29
CA ARG A 288 4.28 -0.99 17.15
C ARG A 288 3.94 -2.43 16.74
N PRO A 289 3.74 -3.41 17.65
CA PRO A 289 3.34 -4.76 17.24
C PRO A 289 1.96 -4.77 16.57
N ILE A 290 1.05 -3.88 16.98
CA ILE A 290 -0.29 -3.75 16.39
C ILE A 290 -0.18 -3.25 14.94
N LEU A 291 0.60 -2.20 14.69
CA LEU A 291 0.92 -1.72 13.34
C LEU A 291 1.68 -2.77 12.52
N GLY A 292 2.63 -3.46 13.15
CA GLY A 292 3.41 -4.52 12.52
C GLY A 292 2.53 -5.66 12.01
N PHE A 293 1.54 -6.08 12.79
CA PHE A 293 0.57 -7.10 12.38
C PHE A 293 -0.36 -6.62 11.26
N LEU A 294 -0.85 -5.38 11.31
CA LEU A 294 -1.61 -4.78 10.21
C LEU A 294 -0.81 -4.85 8.90
N LEU A 295 0.41 -4.33 8.90
CA LEU A 295 1.29 -4.32 7.74
C LEU A 295 1.72 -5.73 7.30
N ALA A 296 1.83 -6.67 8.24
CA ALA A 296 2.11 -8.08 7.92
C ALA A 296 0.99 -8.70 7.09
N LYS A 297 -0.26 -8.50 7.50
CA LYS A 297 -1.45 -8.99 6.76
C LYS A 297 -1.57 -8.37 5.37
N GLU A 298 -1.27 -7.08 5.27
CA GLU A 298 -1.21 -6.38 3.98
C GLU A 298 -0.14 -6.97 3.05
N GLN A 299 1.04 -7.29 3.60
CA GLN A 299 2.13 -7.93 2.86
C GLN A 299 1.79 -9.37 2.43
N GLU A 300 1.12 -10.14 3.30
CA GLU A 300 0.63 -11.49 2.96
C GLU A 300 -0.31 -11.43 1.76
N ALA A 301 -1.29 -10.53 1.80
CA ALA A 301 -2.23 -10.33 0.69
C ALA A 301 -1.51 -9.98 -0.62
N LYS A 302 -0.50 -9.07 -0.58
CA LYS A 302 0.32 -8.73 -1.76
C LYS A 302 1.06 -9.95 -2.31
N CYS A 303 1.66 -10.78 -1.44
CA CYS A 303 2.35 -12.00 -1.84
C CYS A 303 1.40 -13.06 -2.42
N ILE A 304 0.23 -13.26 -1.81
CA ILE A 304 -0.79 -14.21 -2.31
C ILE A 304 -1.29 -13.76 -3.69
N ARG A 305 -1.65 -12.48 -3.86
CA ARG A 305 -2.06 -11.93 -5.17
C ARG A 305 -0.98 -12.14 -6.23
N LEU A 306 0.29 -11.93 -5.87
CA LEU A 306 1.41 -12.16 -6.78
C LEU A 306 1.52 -13.63 -7.20
N ILE A 307 1.40 -14.57 -6.26
CA ILE A 307 1.45 -16.02 -6.55
C ILE A 307 0.30 -16.41 -7.48
N VAL A 308 -0.93 -16.03 -7.13
CA VAL A 308 -2.15 -16.40 -7.88
C VAL A 308 -2.13 -15.77 -9.28
N THR A 309 -1.77 -14.50 -9.39
CA THR A 309 -1.63 -13.80 -10.68
C THR A 309 -0.50 -14.40 -11.53
N GLY A 310 0.63 -14.73 -10.90
CA GLY A 310 1.75 -15.39 -11.59
C GLY A 310 1.35 -16.73 -12.16
N LYS A 311 0.62 -17.54 -11.39
CA LYS A 311 0.07 -18.83 -11.83
C LYS A 311 -0.93 -18.70 -12.97
N ARG A 312 -1.88 -17.76 -12.86
CA ARG A 312 -2.86 -17.50 -13.91
C ARG A 312 -2.19 -17.15 -15.25
N ASN A 313 -1.07 -16.41 -15.17
CA ASN A 313 -0.27 -16.02 -16.33
C ASN A 313 0.85 -17.02 -16.68
N ARG A 314 0.88 -18.22 -16.07
CA ARG A 314 1.87 -19.29 -16.31
C ARG A 314 3.32 -18.82 -16.16
N LEU A 315 3.57 -17.91 -15.21
CA LEU A 315 4.93 -17.52 -14.86
C LEU A 315 5.67 -18.68 -14.19
N ASP A 316 6.95 -18.80 -14.50
CA ASP A 316 7.82 -19.77 -13.86
C ASP A 316 7.92 -19.53 -12.34
N GLY A 317 8.03 -20.62 -11.57
CA GLY A 317 8.10 -20.57 -10.11
C GLY A 317 9.29 -19.74 -9.59
N GLN A 318 10.42 -19.76 -10.29
CA GLN A 318 11.58 -18.94 -9.95
C GLN A 318 11.26 -17.44 -10.13
N VAL A 319 10.57 -17.08 -11.22
CA VAL A 319 10.15 -15.68 -11.47
C VAL A 319 9.18 -15.18 -10.40
N ILE A 320 8.26 -16.04 -9.94
CA ILE A 320 7.37 -15.70 -8.81
C ILE A 320 8.21 -15.51 -7.54
N THR A 321 9.18 -16.39 -7.29
CA THR A 321 10.04 -16.35 -6.09
C THR A 321 10.89 -15.09 -6.04
N GLU A 322 11.49 -14.68 -7.15
CA GLU A 322 12.31 -13.46 -7.24
C GLU A 322 11.51 -12.19 -6.93
N ARG A 323 10.19 -12.22 -7.19
CA ARG A 323 9.27 -11.09 -6.95
C ARG A 323 8.55 -11.16 -5.60
N LEU A 324 8.60 -12.30 -4.91
CA LEU A 324 8.01 -12.42 -3.58
C LEU A 324 8.72 -11.48 -2.63
N ARG A 325 7.93 -10.71 -1.88
CA ARG A 325 8.44 -9.73 -0.93
C ARG A 325 8.79 -10.42 0.38
N ASP A 326 9.64 -9.78 1.15
CA ASP A 326 9.94 -10.24 2.50
C ASP A 326 8.68 -10.13 3.36
N LEU A 327 8.49 -11.13 4.22
CA LEU A 327 7.34 -11.23 5.13
C LEU A 327 7.71 -10.63 6.49
N TYR A 328 6.72 -10.27 7.30
CA TYR A 328 6.96 -9.76 8.66
C TYR A 328 7.56 -10.82 9.61
N GLY A 329 7.21 -12.09 9.35
CA GLY A 329 7.63 -13.29 10.08
C GLY A 329 9.14 -13.46 10.18
#